data_AF-A0A1G3JCV3-F1
#
_entry.id   AF-A0A1G3JCV3-F1
#
_cell.length_a   1.000
_cell.length_b   1.000
_cell.length_c   1.000
_cell.angle_alpha   90.00
_cell.angle_beta   90.00
_cell.angle_gamma   90.00
#
_symmetry.space_group_name_H-M   'P 1'
#
loop_
_entity.id
_entity.type
_entity.pdbx_description
1 polymer ?
#
loop_
_entity_poly.entity_id
_entity_poly.type
_entity_poly.pdbx_seq_one_letter_code
_entity_poly.pdbx_strand_id
1 'polypeptide(L)'
;LVVACCDSRVDPALVLDCAPGDLFVIRNVANLVPPDENRIGGRHGTSAALEYGVKTLGVEHVIVLGHAQCGGIQALMRGSAAIDGQESFISSWMRLAEQARSKVLQEMPDASSKVLERACEQQAILSSLDNLMSFNWIRERVEDGRLKLHGWYFDIEHGQLLQYEADNCRFNAM
;
A
#
# COMPACT_ATOMS: atom_id res chain seq x y z
N LEU A 1 -9.15 4.71 8.48
CA LEU A 1 -8.65 5.17 7.16
C LEU A 1 -8.09 3.98 6.40
N VAL A 2 -8.42 3.85 5.12
CA VAL A 2 -7.91 2.77 4.27
C VAL A 2 -7.21 3.37 3.04
N VAL A 3 -5.99 2.91 2.77
CA VAL A 3 -5.29 3.13 1.50
C VAL A 3 -5.40 1.85 0.68
N ALA A 4 -6.12 1.90 -0.44
CA ALA A 4 -6.41 0.74 -1.28
C ALA A 4 -6.11 1.00 -2.76
N CYS A 5 -6.14 -0.06 -3.55
CA CYS A 5 -5.89 0.03 -4.98
C CYS A 5 -7.13 0.59 -5.71
N CYS A 6 -6.94 1.28 -6.82
CA CYS A 6 -8.03 1.67 -7.74
C CYS A 6 -8.64 0.49 -8.53
N ASP A 7 -8.14 -0.73 -8.34
CA ASP A 7 -8.66 -1.93 -8.98
C ASP A 7 -10.15 -2.13 -8.71
N SER A 8 -10.96 -2.27 -9.75
CA SER A 8 -12.42 -2.37 -9.62
C SER A 8 -12.90 -3.62 -8.88
N ARG A 9 -12.04 -4.63 -8.72
CA ARG A 9 -12.35 -5.89 -8.01
C ARG A 9 -12.18 -5.76 -6.49
N VAL A 10 -11.57 -4.67 -6.01
CA VAL A 10 -11.18 -4.50 -4.60
C VAL A 10 -11.74 -3.18 -4.08
N ASP A 11 -13.05 -3.12 -3.90
CA ASP A 11 -13.69 -2.02 -3.18
C ASP A 11 -13.56 -2.25 -1.67
N PRO A 12 -12.88 -1.37 -0.91
CA PRO A 12 -12.69 -1.56 0.52
C PRO A 12 -13.99 -1.64 1.31
N ALA A 13 -15.03 -0.90 0.92
CA ALA A 13 -16.30 -0.93 1.65
C ALA A 13 -17.02 -2.27 1.47
N LEU A 14 -16.94 -2.86 0.27
CA LEU A 14 -17.52 -4.18 0.00
C LEU A 14 -16.71 -5.31 0.63
N VAL A 15 -15.38 -5.25 0.54
CA VAL A 15 -14.50 -6.29 1.09
C VAL A 15 -14.59 -6.35 2.61
N LEU A 16 -14.80 -5.20 3.26
CA LEU A 16 -14.84 -5.07 4.72
C LEU A 16 -16.26 -4.97 5.30
N ASP A 17 -17.30 -5.15 4.47
CA ASP A 17 -18.72 -5.04 4.86
C ASP A 17 -19.03 -3.77 5.68
N CYS A 18 -18.57 -2.62 5.19
CA CYS A 18 -18.65 -1.34 5.90
C CYS A 18 -19.82 -0.48 5.42
N ALA A 19 -20.43 0.26 6.36
CA ALA A 19 -21.47 1.23 6.07
C ALA A 19 -20.88 2.61 5.68
N PRO A 20 -21.67 3.48 5.02
CA PRO A 20 -21.27 4.87 4.80
C PRO A 20 -20.94 5.58 6.12
N GLY A 21 -19.73 6.13 6.20
CA GLY A 21 -19.21 6.79 7.40
C GLY A 21 -18.13 6.00 8.15
N ASP A 22 -18.06 4.68 7.95
CA ASP A 22 -17.08 3.82 8.64
C ASP A 22 -15.65 4.02 8.10
N LEU A 23 -15.54 4.26 6.79
CA LEU A 23 -14.26 4.34 6.11
C LEU A 23 -13.99 5.73 5.53
N PHE A 24 -12.84 6.30 5.90
CA PHE A 24 -12.17 7.35 5.13
C PHE A 24 -11.17 6.67 4.17
N VAL A 25 -11.41 6.76 2.86
CA VAL A 25 -10.74 5.92 1.85
C VAL A 25 -9.88 6.75 0.89
N ILE A 26 -8.65 6.28 0.67
CA ILE A 26 -7.75 6.72 -0.40
C ILE A 26 -7.62 5.57 -1.38
N ARG A 27 -7.86 5.81 -2.67
CA ARG A 27 -7.63 4.82 -3.74
C ARG A 27 -6.62 5.35 -4.75
N ASN A 28 -5.54 4.62 -4.96
CA ASN A 28 -4.52 4.94 -5.97
C ASN A 28 -3.99 3.67 -6.65
N VAL A 29 -3.09 3.79 -7.62
CA VAL A 29 -2.51 2.62 -8.29
C VAL A 29 -1.62 1.87 -7.30
N ALA A 30 -1.89 0.57 -7.11
CA ALA A 30 -1.13 -0.33 -6.23
C ALA A 30 -1.09 0.07 -4.74
N ASN A 31 -2.10 0.81 -4.23
CA ASN A 31 -2.29 1.11 -2.81
C ASN A 31 -1.03 1.66 -2.12
N LEU A 32 -0.27 2.49 -2.82
CA LEU A 32 1.04 2.98 -2.36
C LEU A 32 0.88 4.22 -1.49
N VAL A 33 1.70 4.28 -0.45
CA VAL A 33 1.89 5.49 0.36
C VAL A 33 3.26 6.08 0.01
N PRO A 34 3.34 7.32 -0.51
CA PRO A 34 4.61 8.01 -0.67
C PRO A 34 5.19 8.40 0.71
N PRO A 35 6.53 8.49 0.85
CA PRO A 35 7.14 9.00 2.07
C PRO A 35 6.80 10.49 2.30
N ASP A 36 7.17 11.02 3.46
CA ASP A 36 7.09 12.45 3.75
C ASP A 36 8.09 13.22 2.87
N GLU A 37 7.61 13.66 1.72
CA GLU A 37 8.36 14.45 0.75
C GLU A 37 8.26 15.95 1.05
N ASN A 38 9.31 16.71 0.73
CA ASN A 38 9.30 18.16 0.86
C ASN A 38 8.14 18.77 0.07
N ARG A 39 7.32 19.58 0.75
CA ARG A 39 6.07 20.20 0.25
C ARG A 39 6.23 21.18 -0.93
N ILE A 40 7.44 21.33 -1.47
CA ILE A 40 7.75 22.38 -2.44
C ILE A 40 7.34 21.91 -3.85
N GLY A 41 6.20 22.43 -4.32
CA GLY A 41 5.81 22.43 -5.74
C GLY A 41 5.01 21.23 -6.26
N GLY A 42 4.72 20.21 -5.43
CA GLY A 42 3.96 19.03 -5.83
C GLY A 42 2.47 19.06 -5.46
N ARG A 43 1.66 18.23 -6.13
CA ARG A 43 0.25 17.95 -5.78
C ARG A 43 0.13 16.59 -5.08
N HIS A 44 0.18 16.57 -3.76
CA HIS A 44 0.28 15.34 -2.95
C HIS A 44 -1.09 14.85 -2.45
N GLY A 45 -1.88 14.22 -3.33
CA GLY A 45 -3.22 13.73 -2.99
C GLY A 45 -3.25 12.75 -1.81
N THR A 46 -2.37 11.74 -1.82
CA THR A 46 -2.28 10.75 -0.73
C THR A 46 -1.87 11.40 0.59
N SER A 47 -0.81 12.23 0.59
CA SER A 47 -0.32 12.87 1.82
C SER A 47 -1.32 13.86 2.40
N ALA A 48 -2.03 14.63 1.57
CA ALA A 48 -3.08 15.54 2.01
C ALA A 48 -4.26 14.78 2.65
N ALA A 49 -4.68 13.66 2.06
CA ALA A 49 -5.75 12.83 2.61
C ALA A 49 -5.33 12.14 3.91
N LEU A 50 -4.09 11.65 4.00
CA LEU A 50 -3.53 11.11 5.25
C LEU A 50 -3.50 12.17 6.35
N GLU A 51 -3.03 13.38 6.04
CA GLU A 51 -3.00 14.49 6.99
C GLU A 51 -4.40 14.80 7.52
N TYR A 52 -5.38 14.91 6.62
CA TYR A 52 -6.77 15.19 7.01
C TYR A 52 -7.37 14.06 7.85
N GLY A 53 -7.21 12.81 7.42
CA GLY A 53 -7.76 11.65 8.14
C GLY A 53 -7.19 11.50 9.56
N VAL A 54 -5.88 11.70 9.72
CA VAL A 54 -5.21 11.52 11.02
C VAL A 54 -5.30 12.75 11.91
N LYS A 55 -5.05 13.95 11.39
CA LYS A 55 -5.02 15.17 12.22
C LYS A 55 -6.36 15.84 12.39
N THR A 56 -7.25 15.77 11.40
CA THR A 56 -8.54 16.45 11.43
C THR A 56 -9.66 15.51 11.87
N LEU A 57 -9.78 14.33 11.25
CA LEU A 57 -10.81 13.36 11.61
C LEU A 57 -10.46 12.53 12.84
N GLY A 58 -9.17 12.46 13.20
CA GLY A 58 -8.71 11.71 14.37
C GLY A 58 -8.90 10.20 14.23
N VAL A 59 -8.72 9.65 13.02
CA VAL A 59 -8.84 8.20 12.83
C VAL A 59 -7.82 7.47 13.70
N GLU A 60 -8.24 6.37 14.32
CA GLU A 60 -7.40 5.56 15.20
C GLU A 60 -6.72 4.38 14.47
N HIS A 61 -7.17 4.09 13.24
CA HIS A 61 -6.68 2.99 12.42
C HIS A 61 -6.35 3.46 11.00
N VAL A 62 -5.16 3.11 10.52
CA VAL A 62 -4.75 3.25 9.12
C VAL A 62 -4.42 1.86 8.58
N ILE A 63 -5.09 1.48 7.50
CA ILE A 63 -4.92 0.18 6.84
C ILE A 63 -4.34 0.42 5.46
N VAL A 64 -3.24 -0.24 5.12
CA VAL A 64 -2.75 -0.37 3.74
C VAL A 64 -3.25 -1.70 3.21
N LEU A 65 -4.21 -1.66 2.29
CA LEU A 65 -4.88 -2.82 1.72
C LEU A 65 -4.34 -3.12 0.32
N GLY A 66 -3.40 -4.07 0.24
CA GLY A 66 -2.98 -4.67 -1.02
C GLY A 66 -3.88 -5.82 -1.44
N HIS A 67 -3.63 -6.35 -2.63
CA HIS A 67 -4.45 -7.42 -3.19
C HIS A 67 -3.71 -8.27 -4.20
N ALA A 68 -4.23 -9.49 -4.42
CA ALA A 68 -3.75 -10.41 -5.43
C ALA A 68 -3.96 -9.88 -6.86
N GLN A 69 -3.00 -10.19 -7.73
CA GLN A 69 -3.03 -9.86 -9.16
C GLN A 69 -3.15 -8.35 -9.42
N CYS A 70 -2.38 -7.55 -8.68
CA CYS A 70 -2.34 -6.11 -8.83
C CYS A 70 -1.68 -5.70 -10.14
N GLY A 71 -2.45 -5.12 -11.07
CA GLY A 71 -1.94 -4.72 -12.38
C GLY A 71 -0.75 -3.75 -12.32
N GLY A 72 -0.72 -2.85 -11.33
CA GLY A 72 0.42 -1.95 -11.11
C GLY A 72 1.70 -2.70 -10.75
N ILE A 73 1.62 -3.63 -9.80
CA ILE A 73 2.76 -4.46 -9.39
C ILE A 73 3.18 -5.42 -10.53
N GLN A 74 2.25 -6.00 -11.27
CA GLN A 74 2.59 -6.83 -12.43
C GLN A 74 3.34 -6.04 -13.50
N ALA A 75 2.89 -4.83 -13.82
CA ALA A 75 3.58 -3.95 -14.78
C ALA A 75 5.00 -3.58 -14.29
N LEU A 76 5.15 -3.31 -12.99
CA LEU A 76 6.44 -3.06 -12.34
C LEU A 76 7.37 -4.28 -12.46
N MET A 77 6.89 -5.48 -12.10
CA MET A 77 7.67 -6.71 -12.13
C MET A 77 8.13 -7.12 -13.54
N ARG A 78 7.32 -6.81 -14.56
CA ARG A 78 7.65 -7.06 -15.96
C ARG A 78 8.59 -6.02 -16.57
N GLY A 79 8.99 -5.00 -15.82
CA GLY A 79 9.75 -3.85 -16.35
C GLY A 79 8.95 -2.98 -17.31
N SER A 80 7.64 -3.19 -17.41
CA SER A 80 6.73 -2.47 -18.31
C SER A 80 6.23 -1.16 -17.72
N ALA A 81 6.57 -0.82 -16.47
CA ALA A 81 6.25 0.48 -15.90
C ALA A 81 7.00 1.63 -16.61
N ALA A 82 8.13 1.35 -17.27
CA ALA A 82 8.86 2.28 -18.13
C ALA A 82 8.54 2.01 -19.60
N ILE A 83 7.31 2.29 -20.04
CA ILE A 83 6.98 2.26 -21.47
C ILE A 83 7.67 3.48 -22.12
N ASP A 84 8.67 3.21 -22.95
CA ASP A 84 9.25 4.12 -23.97
C ASP A 84 10.02 5.36 -23.51
N GLY A 85 10.78 5.30 -22.41
CA GLY A 85 11.79 6.34 -22.08
C GLY A 85 11.23 7.74 -21.79
N GLN A 86 9.90 7.91 -21.78
CA GLN A 86 9.20 9.11 -21.36
C GLN A 86 8.70 8.92 -19.93
N GLU A 87 9.00 9.88 -19.06
CA GLU A 87 8.38 9.92 -17.73
C GLU A 87 6.88 10.11 -17.88
N SER A 88 6.11 9.20 -17.29
CA SER A 88 4.65 9.28 -17.19
C SER A 88 4.24 9.35 -15.72
N PHE A 89 2.99 9.73 -15.46
CA PHE A 89 2.45 9.69 -14.10
C PHE A 89 2.53 8.29 -13.50
N ILE A 90 2.31 7.23 -14.31
CA ILE A 90 2.36 5.83 -13.85
C ILE A 90 3.80 5.43 -13.55
N SER A 91 4.73 5.69 -14.47
CA SER A 91 6.14 5.30 -14.27
C SER A 91 6.75 6.03 -13.08
N SER A 92 6.43 7.31 -12.91
CA SER A 92 6.85 8.09 -11.76
C SER A 92 6.27 7.58 -10.45
N TRP A 93 4.96 7.28 -10.44
CA TRP A 93 4.26 6.74 -9.27
C TRP A 93 4.80 5.37 -8.84
N MET A 94 5.02 4.47 -9.80
CA MET A 94 5.46 3.11 -9.51
C MET A 94 6.90 3.03 -8.99
N ARG A 95 7.71 4.11 -9.09
CA ARG A 95 9.02 4.19 -8.41
C ARG A 95 8.93 4.00 -6.90
N LEU A 96 7.79 4.34 -6.29
CA LEU A 96 7.53 4.10 -4.86
C LEU A 96 7.62 2.61 -4.46
N ALA A 97 7.40 1.69 -5.41
CA ALA A 97 7.45 0.25 -5.17
C ALA A 97 8.73 -0.42 -5.71
N GLU A 98 9.67 0.34 -6.30
CA GLU A 98 10.89 -0.24 -6.89
C GLU A 98 11.81 -0.87 -5.83
N GLN A 99 11.82 -0.32 -4.61
CA GLN A 99 12.54 -0.91 -3.47
C GLN A 99 11.94 -2.27 -3.09
N ALA A 100 10.62 -2.41 -3.12
CA ALA A 100 9.94 -3.67 -2.86
C ALA A 100 10.28 -4.72 -3.92
N ARG A 101 10.23 -4.33 -5.20
CA ARG A 101 10.64 -5.18 -6.33
C ARG A 101 12.09 -5.64 -6.20
N SER A 102 13.01 -4.70 -5.96
CA SER A 102 14.45 -5.00 -5.85
C SER A 102 14.73 -6.00 -4.73
N LYS A 103 14.11 -5.78 -3.56
CA LYS A 103 14.25 -6.67 -2.40
C LYS A 103 13.76 -8.09 -2.70
N VAL A 104 12.56 -8.22 -3.28
CA VAL A 104 11.98 -9.53 -3.62
C VAL A 104 12.82 -10.28 -4.65
N LEU A 105 13.32 -9.61 -5.69
CA LEU A 105 14.20 -10.23 -6.68
C LEU A 105 15.53 -10.69 -6.09
N GLN A 106 16.04 -9.97 -5.09
CA GLN A 106 17.27 -10.33 -4.39
C GLN A 106 17.08 -11.51 -3.42
N GLU A 107 15.95 -11.56 -2.71
CA GLU A 107 15.67 -12.59 -1.71
C GLU A 107 15.17 -13.91 -2.33
N MET A 108 14.56 -13.86 -3.52
CA MET A 108 13.91 -15.00 -4.17
C MET A 108 14.31 -15.17 -5.65
N PRO A 109 15.61 -15.19 -6.02
CA PRO A 109 16.06 -15.11 -7.41
C PRO A 109 15.54 -16.25 -8.32
N ASP A 110 15.28 -17.43 -7.75
CA ASP A 110 14.85 -18.63 -8.49
C ASP A 110 13.33 -18.87 -8.43
N ALA A 111 12.56 -17.95 -7.82
CA ALA A 111 11.12 -18.10 -7.69
C ALA A 111 10.39 -17.85 -9.02
N SER A 112 9.21 -18.46 -9.17
CA SER A 112 8.37 -18.24 -10.36
C SER A 112 7.80 -16.82 -10.40
N SER A 113 7.44 -16.33 -11.59
CA SER A 113 6.83 -14.99 -11.75
C SER A 113 5.61 -14.79 -10.85
N LYS A 114 4.73 -15.80 -10.70
CA LYS A 114 3.54 -15.70 -9.83
C LYS A 114 3.93 -15.52 -8.36
N VAL A 115 4.98 -16.21 -7.90
CA VAL A 115 5.49 -16.10 -6.52
C VAL A 115 6.13 -14.73 -6.30
N LEU A 116 6.95 -14.27 -7.25
CA LEU A 116 7.59 -12.96 -7.19
C LEU A 116 6.57 -11.80 -7.22
N GLU A 117 5.54 -11.89 -8.05
CA GLU A 117 4.46 -10.91 -8.11
C GLU A 117 3.74 -10.82 -6.75
N ARG A 118 3.32 -11.95 -6.19
CA ARG A 118 2.66 -11.99 -4.86
C ARG A 118 3.55 -11.46 -3.74
N ALA A 119 4.83 -11.85 -3.74
CA ALA A 119 5.80 -11.36 -2.77
C ALA A 119 6.00 -9.84 -2.91
N CYS A 120 6.03 -9.31 -4.13
CA CYS A 120 6.15 -7.88 -4.38
C CYS A 120 4.89 -7.10 -3.96
N GLU A 121 3.69 -7.65 -4.16
CA GLU A 121 2.44 -7.06 -3.65
C GLU A 121 2.47 -6.93 -2.12
N GLN A 122 2.90 -7.99 -1.43
CA GLN A 122 3.03 -8.01 0.02
C GLN A 122 4.14 -7.06 0.52
N GLN A 123 5.30 -7.08 -0.14
CA GLN A 123 6.42 -6.21 0.23
C GLN A 123 6.10 -4.72 -0.02
N ALA A 124 5.29 -4.39 -1.03
CA ALA A 124 4.83 -3.02 -1.26
C ALA A 124 3.91 -2.48 -0.15
N ILE A 125 3.10 -3.36 0.47
CA ILE A 125 2.34 -3.02 1.68
C ILE A 125 3.32 -2.64 2.80
N LEU A 126 4.35 -3.46 3.04
CA LEU A 126 5.34 -3.20 4.10
C LEU A 126 6.10 -1.88 3.86
N SER A 127 6.56 -1.65 2.62
CA SER A 127 7.21 -0.38 2.27
C SER A 127 6.29 0.83 2.45
N SER A 128 4.99 0.68 2.21
CA SER A 128 4.01 1.74 2.47
C SER A 128 3.78 1.98 3.97
N LEU A 129 3.83 0.93 4.81
CA LEU A 129 3.82 1.07 6.26
C LEU A 129 5.07 1.81 6.77
N ASP A 130 6.25 1.48 6.21
CA ASP A 130 7.49 2.20 6.53
C ASP A 130 7.39 3.68 6.13
N ASN A 131 6.81 3.97 4.96
CA ASN A 131 6.58 5.35 4.50
C ASN A 131 5.59 6.09 5.41
N LEU A 132 4.55 5.44 5.95
CA LEU A 132 3.67 6.06 6.95
C LEU A 132 4.45 6.51 8.20
N MET A 133 5.43 5.73 8.64
CA MET A 133 6.30 6.08 9.78
C MET A 133 7.27 7.22 9.49
N SER A 134 7.47 7.60 8.22
CA SER A 134 8.28 8.78 7.87
C SER A 134 7.58 10.11 8.22
N PHE A 135 6.25 10.11 8.34
CA PHE A 135 5.50 11.29 8.79
C PHE A 135 5.56 11.40 10.32
N ASN A 136 6.25 12.41 10.85
CA ASN A 136 6.41 12.59 12.30
C ASN A 136 5.08 12.56 13.06
N TRP A 137 4.03 13.19 12.52
CA TRP A 137 2.70 13.24 13.15
C TRP A 137 1.93 11.91 13.13
N ILE A 138 2.32 10.96 12.26
CA ILE A 138 1.86 9.56 12.33
C ILE A 138 2.68 8.82 13.37
N ARG A 139 4.01 8.87 13.25
CA ARG A 139 4.95 8.19 14.15
C ARG A 139 4.65 8.47 15.62
N GLU A 140 4.54 9.73 16.01
CA GLU A 140 4.22 10.14 17.39
C GLU A 140 2.92 9.49 17.89
N ARG A 141 1.87 9.43 17.07
CA ARG A 141 0.58 8.83 17.46
C ARG A 141 0.66 7.31 17.59
N VAL A 142 1.48 6.66 16.75
CA VAL A 142 1.73 5.22 16.83
C VAL A 142 2.50 4.88 18.10
N GLU A 143 3.58 5.63 18.38
CA GLU A 143 4.41 5.46 19.57
C GLU A 143 3.61 5.71 20.88
N ASP A 144 2.67 6.67 20.86
CA ASP A 144 1.75 6.94 21.97
C ASP A 144 0.56 5.95 22.06
N GLY A 145 0.44 5.00 21.12
CA GLY A 145 -0.66 4.02 21.07
C GLY A 145 -2.03 4.57 20.64
N ARG A 146 -2.09 5.80 20.14
CA ARG A 146 -3.32 6.47 19.66
C ARG A 146 -3.67 6.15 18.21
N LEU A 147 -2.72 5.62 17.45
CA LEU A 147 -2.90 5.23 16.04
C LEU A 147 -2.32 3.84 15.82
N LYS A 148 -3.07 2.97 15.14
CA LYS A 148 -2.61 1.63 14.75
C LYS A 148 -2.46 1.54 13.23
N LEU A 149 -1.33 1.03 12.78
CA LEU A 149 -1.07 0.75 11.37
C LEU A 149 -1.27 -0.73 11.07
N HIS A 150 -1.94 -1.05 9.97
CA HIS A 150 -2.27 -2.41 9.58
C HIS A 150 -1.89 -2.64 8.11
N GLY A 151 -1.18 -3.74 7.84
CA GLY A 151 -0.95 -4.22 6.48
C GLY A 151 -1.90 -5.37 6.16
N TRP A 152 -2.85 -5.15 5.26
CA TRP A 152 -3.83 -6.16 4.86
C TRP A 152 -3.62 -6.54 3.40
N TYR A 153 -3.87 -7.81 3.07
CA TYR A 153 -3.76 -8.33 1.71
C TYR A 153 -5.01 -9.13 1.37
N PHE A 154 -5.72 -8.71 0.32
CA PHE A 154 -6.91 -9.40 -0.16
C PHE A 154 -6.55 -10.41 -1.26
N ASP A 155 -6.66 -11.68 -0.93
CA ASP A 155 -6.50 -12.78 -1.87
C ASP A 155 -7.79 -12.96 -2.69
N ILE A 156 -7.83 -12.31 -3.86
CA ILE A 156 -8.98 -12.35 -4.77
C ILE A 156 -9.27 -13.79 -5.26
N GLU A 157 -8.24 -14.63 -5.40
CA GLU A 157 -8.38 -16.00 -5.91
C GLU A 157 -9.15 -16.88 -4.92
N HIS A 158 -8.92 -16.67 -3.61
CA HIS A 158 -9.54 -17.45 -2.54
C HIS A 158 -10.65 -16.71 -1.78
N GLY A 159 -10.85 -15.42 -2.06
CA GLY A 159 -11.80 -14.57 -1.33
C GLY A 159 -11.43 -14.36 0.14
N GLN A 160 -10.13 -14.31 0.45
CA GLN A 160 -9.63 -14.26 1.83
C GLN A 160 -8.89 -12.96 2.12
N LEU A 161 -9.09 -12.44 3.34
CA LEU A 161 -8.33 -11.32 3.86
C LEU A 161 -7.20 -11.84 4.75
N LEU A 162 -5.99 -11.37 4.49
CA LEU A 162 -4.79 -11.73 5.22
C LEU A 162 -4.25 -10.51 5.96
N GLN A 163 -3.83 -10.67 7.20
CA GLN A 163 -3.19 -9.64 8.02
C GLN A 163 -1.68 -9.89 8.11
N TYR A 164 -0.90 -8.83 7.99
CA TYR A 164 0.51 -8.86 8.35
C TYR A 164 0.68 -8.91 9.88
N GLU A 165 1.34 -9.94 10.37
CA GLU A 165 1.74 -10.12 11.76
C GLU A 165 3.25 -9.88 11.89
N ALA A 166 3.62 -8.84 12.65
CA ALA A 166 5.01 -8.47 12.84
C ALA A 166 5.81 -9.53 13.63
N ASP A 167 5.17 -10.27 14.54
CA ASP A 167 5.82 -11.26 15.41
C ASP A 167 6.43 -12.44 14.62
N ASN A 168 5.83 -12.80 13.48
CA ASN A 168 6.29 -13.88 12.62
C ASN A 168 6.67 -13.42 11.19
N CYS A 169 6.60 -12.11 10.93
CA CYS A 169 6.87 -11.47 9.65
C CYS A 169 6.10 -12.09 8.48
N ARG A 170 4.82 -12.42 8.66
CA ARG A 170 4.00 -13.11 7.64
C ARG A 170 2.60 -12.55 7.52
N PHE A 171 1.99 -12.79 6.36
CA PHE A 171 0.57 -12.58 6.13
C PHE A 171 -0.20 -13.86 6.47
N ASN A 172 -1.08 -13.79 7.47
CA ASN A 172 -1.92 -14.90 7.93
C ASN A 172 -3.40 -14.58 7.72
N ALA A 173 -4.23 -15.61 7.56
CA ALA A 173 -5.66 -15.42 7.36
C ALA A 173 -6.28 -14.83 8.64
N MET A 174 -7.18 -13.86 8.46
CA MET A 174 -7.95 -13.29 9.57
C MET A 174 -9.09 -14.20 10.01
#